data_AF-A0A963Z0N2-F1
#
_entry.id   AF-A0A963Z0N2-F1
#
_cell.length_a   1.000
_cell.length_b   1.000
_cell.length_c   1.000
_cell.angle_alpha   90.00
_cell.angle_beta   90.00
_cell.angle_gamma   90.00
#
_symmetry.space_group_name_H-M   'P 1'
#
loop_
_entity.id
_entity.type
_entity.pdbx_description
1 polymer ?
#
loop_
_entity_poly.entity_id
_entity_poly.type
_entity_poly.pdbx_seq_one_letter_code
_entity_poly.pdbx_strand_id
1 'polypeptide(L)'
;MTQSNSSEKLKSWPEPAGYTLQDHDLMMTLWDCARNARLSELYYGESGAQWSRWNFIIELTIATTASGSGISGLAIVKYPAIAAVWPWLAGVTALLAIAKPLVAIDRKLRHASQQQQTYRRLLGTFENLAFDVQQAGTLTAEHRQRFQRARDILRQAEELDDGAIKTSKLQPLEARVRKEMPADRLWVPEARAGDALA
;
A
#
# COMPACT_ATOMS: atom_id res chain seq x y z
N MET A 1 -46.08 18.47 39.66
CA MET A 1 -44.79 17.90 39.23
C MET A 1 -45.02 17.16 37.92
N THR A 2 -44.94 17.89 36.81
CA THR A 2 -45.15 17.38 35.46
C THR A 2 -43.79 16.94 34.93
N GLN A 3 -43.59 15.63 34.76
CA GLN A 3 -42.42 15.09 34.07
C GLN A 3 -42.54 15.47 32.59
N SER A 4 -41.80 16.52 32.20
CA SER A 4 -41.62 16.91 30.80
C SER A 4 -40.81 15.83 30.09
N ASN A 5 -41.47 15.19 29.12
CA ASN A 5 -40.98 14.08 28.33
C ASN A 5 -39.73 14.50 27.52
N SER A 6 -38.55 14.18 28.05
CA SER A 6 -37.26 14.54 27.43
C SER A 6 -36.88 13.62 26.25
N SER A 7 -37.78 12.75 25.77
CA SER A 7 -37.55 11.87 24.63
C SER A 7 -37.83 12.53 23.27
N GLU A 8 -38.38 13.74 23.23
CA GLU A 8 -38.82 14.42 22.00
C GLU A 8 -37.73 15.25 21.29
N LYS A 9 -36.46 15.05 21.68
CA LYS A 9 -35.31 15.71 21.05
C LYS A 9 -34.15 14.77 20.72
N LEU A 10 -34.44 13.48 20.48
CA LEU A 10 -33.56 12.72 19.60
C LEU A 10 -33.78 13.26 18.20
N LYS A 11 -32.95 14.24 17.86
CA LYS A 11 -32.75 14.85 16.55
C LYS A 11 -32.80 13.72 15.51
N SER A 12 -33.99 13.48 14.94
CA SER A 12 -34.17 12.53 13.85
C SER A 12 -33.21 12.98 12.77
N TRP A 13 -32.29 12.10 12.40
CA TRP A 13 -31.46 12.32 11.24
C TRP A 13 -32.38 12.70 10.08
N PRO A 14 -32.08 13.78 9.33
CA PRO A 14 -32.88 14.12 8.16
C PRO A 14 -32.94 12.86 7.29
N GLU A 15 -34.15 12.42 6.94
CA GLU A 15 -34.26 11.30 6.00
C GLU A 15 -33.50 11.70 4.73
N PRO A 16 -32.45 10.96 4.37
CA PRO A 16 -31.64 11.31 3.22
C PRO A 16 -32.55 11.35 1.99
N ALA A 17 -32.40 12.38 1.14
CA ALA A 17 -32.95 12.34 -0.20
C ALA A 17 -32.39 11.06 -0.84
N GLY A 18 -33.25 10.03 -0.97
CA GLY A 18 -32.82 8.65 -1.16
C GLY A 18 -31.82 8.49 -2.31
N TYR A 19 -30.85 7.60 -2.12
CA TYR A 19 -29.79 7.33 -3.09
C TYR A 19 -30.33 6.68 -4.36
N THR A 20 -29.78 7.08 -5.51
CA THR A 20 -30.08 6.47 -6.80
C THR A 20 -29.27 5.19 -7.02
N LEU A 21 -29.65 4.35 -7.99
CA LEU A 21 -28.82 3.22 -8.44
C LEU A 21 -27.41 3.67 -8.87
N GLN A 22 -27.32 4.83 -9.52
CA GLN A 22 -26.03 5.38 -9.94
C GLN A 22 -25.12 5.73 -8.75
N ASP A 23 -25.70 6.14 -7.63
CA ASP A 23 -24.95 6.41 -6.39
C ASP A 23 -24.45 5.12 -5.75
N HIS A 24 -25.27 4.07 -5.78
CA HIS A 24 -24.88 2.74 -5.33
C HIS A 24 -23.69 2.21 -6.13
N ASP A 25 -23.77 2.23 -7.47
CA ASP A 25 -22.70 1.75 -8.35
C ASP A 25 -21.39 2.55 -8.18
N LEU A 26 -21.51 3.87 -7.98
CA LEU A 26 -20.35 4.73 -7.72
C LEU A 26 -19.69 4.35 -6.39
N MET A 27 -20.46 4.00 -5.36
CA MET A 27 -19.92 3.55 -4.08
C MET A 27 -19.26 2.19 -4.15
N MET A 28 -19.83 1.25 -4.91
CA MET A 28 -19.17 -0.03 -5.19
C MET A 28 -17.84 0.18 -5.91
N THR A 29 -17.84 1.03 -6.94
CA THR A 29 -16.62 1.36 -7.69
C THR A 29 -15.57 2.04 -6.79
N LEU A 30 -15.99 2.93 -5.89
CA LEU A 30 -15.10 3.56 -4.93
C LEU A 30 -14.43 2.52 -4.02
N TRP A 31 -15.20 1.56 -3.50
CA TRP A 31 -14.66 0.50 -2.66
C TRP A 31 -13.75 -0.46 -3.42
N ASP A 32 -14.03 -0.72 -4.70
CA ASP A 32 -13.12 -1.47 -5.58
C ASP A 32 -11.78 -0.73 -5.75
N CYS A 33 -11.83 0.58 -6.01
CA CYS A 33 -10.62 1.40 -6.09
C CYS A 33 -9.85 1.42 -4.76
N ALA A 34 -10.54 1.50 -3.62
CA ALA A 34 -9.92 1.45 -2.30
C ALA A 34 -9.22 0.11 -2.04
N ARG A 35 -9.89 -1.00 -2.37
CA ARG A 35 -9.31 -2.35 -2.26
C ARG A 35 -8.11 -2.54 -3.18
N ASN A 36 -8.18 -2.05 -4.41
CA ASN A 36 -7.06 -2.06 -5.35
C ASN A 36 -5.88 -1.24 -4.82
N ALA A 37 -6.14 -0.02 -4.31
CA ALA A 37 -5.11 0.81 -3.69
C ALA A 37 -4.46 0.10 -2.49
N ARG A 38 -5.25 -0.56 -1.63
CA ARG A 38 -4.70 -1.33 -0.50
C ARG A 38 -3.85 -2.52 -0.97
N LEU A 39 -4.29 -3.23 -2.00
CA LEU A 39 -3.52 -4.33 -2.60
C LEU A 39 -2.15 -3.85 -3.10
N SER A 40 -2.15 -2.76 -3.87
CA SER A 40 -0.93 -2.16 -4.40
C SER A 40 -0.02 -1.64 -3.29
N GLU A 41 -0.57 -0.99 -2.25
CA GLU A 41 0.20 -0.57 -1.08
C GLU A 41 0.94 -1.75 -0.43
N LEU A 42 0.24 -2.87 -0.20
CA LEU A 42 0.84 -4.06 0.40
C LEU A 42 1.91 -4.67 -0.50
N TYR A 43 1.65 -4.78 -1.80
CA TYR A 43 2.59 -5.30 -2.78
C TYR A 43 3.90 -4.50 -2.79
N TYR A 44 3.79 -3.17 -2.82
CA TYR A 44 4.94 -2.29 -2.80
C TYR A 44 5.66 -2.26 -1.46
N GLY A 45 4.94 -2.41 -0.36
CA GLY A 45 5.54 -2.62 0.97
C GLY A 45 6.39 -3.88 1.04
N GLU A 46 5.89 -5.01 0.54
CA GLU A 46 6.67 -6.26 0.53
C GLU A 46 7.84 -6.21 -0.44
N SER A 47 7.65 -5.62 -1.61
CA SER A 47 8.72 -5.45 -2.60
C SER A 47 9.82 -4.53 -2.06
N GLY A 48 9.46 -3.43 -1.41
CA GLY A 48 10.41 -2.53 -0.74
C GLY A 48 11.19 -3.24 0.38
N ALA A 49 10.49 -4.01 1.22
CA ALA A 49 11.14 -4.80 2.27
C ALA A 49 12.14 -5.82 1.71
N GLN A 50 11.82 -6.46 0.58
CA GLN A 50 12.73 -7.37 -0.11
C GLN A 50 14.01 -6.66 -0.58
N TRP A 51 13.86 -5.50 -1.26
CA TRP A 51 15.03 -4.72 -1.73
C TRP A 51 15.87 -4.17 -0.58
N SER A 52 15.23 -3.73 0.51
CA SER A 52 15.92 -3.28 1.72
C SER A 52 16.77 -4.38 2.36
N ARG A 53 16.23 -5.61 2.47
CA ARG A 53 16.99 -6.78 2.97
C ARG A 53 18.21 -7.09 2.10
N TRP A 54 18.04 -7.06 0.77
CA TRP A 54 19.17 -7.26 -0.15
C TRP A 54 20.24 -6.18 0.01
N ASN A 55 19.83 -4.92 0.09
CA ASN A 55 20.78 -3.82 0.30
C ASN A 55 21.55 -4.01 1.61
N PHE A 56 20.84 -4.33 2.69
CA PHE A 56 21.45 -4.58 4.00
C PHE A 56 22.46 -5.73 3.97
N ILE A 57 22.13 -6.87 3.34
CA ILE A 57 23.05 -8.02 3.22
C ILE A 57 24.32 -7.63 2.46
N ILE A 58 24.18 -6.88 1.37
CA ILE A 58 25.31 -6.41 0.56
C ILE A 58 26.19 -5.46 1.37
N GLU A 59 25.60 -4.47 2.03
CA GLU A 59 26.32 -3.50 2.85
C GLU A 59 27.00 -4.16 4.05
N LEU A 60 26.33 -5.11 4.70
CA LEU A 60 26.91 -5.89 5.79
C LEU A 60 28.12 -6.70 5.31
N THR A 61 28.03 -7.33 4.13
CA THR A 61 29.14 -8.09 3.54
C THR A 61 30.33 -7.19 3.25
N ILE A 62 30.09 -6.02 2.62
CA ILE A 62 31.13 -5.03 2.32
C ILE A 62 31.77 -4.51 3.61
N ALA A 63 30.96 -4.13 4.60
CA ALA A 63 31.45 -3.62 5.87
C ALA A 63 32.29 -4.67 6.61
N THR A 64 31.83 -5.93 6.66
CA THR A 64 32.55 -7.02 7.33
C THR A 64 33.91 -7.28 6.68
N THR A 65 33.98 -7.30 5.34
CA THR A 65 35.25 -7.47 4.61
C THR A 65 36.17 -6.27 4.78
N ALA A 66 35.63 -5.05 4.71
CA ALA A 66 36.40 -3.82 4.88
C ALA A 66 36.97 -3.71 6.31
N SER A 67 36.14 -3.87 7.34
CA SER A 67 36.56 -3.84 8.75
C SER A 67 37.48 -5.02 9.11
N GLY A 68 37.27 -6.17 8.47
CA GLY A 68 38.09 -7.35 8.69
C GLY A 68 39.52 -7.20 8.20
N SER A 69 39.82 -6.27 7.29
CA SER A 69 41.20 -6.01 6.83
C SER A 69 42.15 -5.57 7.95
N GLY A 70 41.63 -4.98 9.05
CA GLY A 70 42.42 -4.65 10.24
C GLY A 70 42.66 -5.83 11.20
N ILE A 71 41.69 -6.75 11.29
CA ILE A 71 41.76 -7.93 12.17
C ILE A 71 42.48 -9.10 11.48
N SER A 72 42.33 -9.21 10.17
CA SER A 72 42.98 -10.23 9.35
C SER A 72 44.50 -10.10 9.43
N GLY A 73 45.06 -8.89 9.55
CA GLY A 73 46.49 -8.68 9.77
C GLY A 73 47.05 -9.39 11.01
N LEU A 74 46.26 -9.51 12.08
CA LEU A 74 46.67 -10.19 13.33
C LEU A 74 46.20 -11.65 13.42
N ALA A 75 45.05 -11.98 12.83
CA ALA A 75 44.44 -13.32 12.89
C ALA A 75 44.98 -14.29 11.80
N ILE A 76 45.33 -13.78 10.61
CA ILE A 76 45.91 -14.61 9.52
C ILE A 76 47.24 -15.22 9.96
N VAL A 77 48.01 -14.55 10.81
CA VAL A 77 49.30 -15.03 11.33
C VAL A 77 49.12 -16.25 12.25
N LYS A 78 47.97 -16.39 12.93
CA LYS A 78 47.74 -17.45 13.93
C LYS A 78 46.88 -18.61 13.45
N TYR A 79 46.02 -18.41 12.45
CA TYR A 79 45.05 -19.42 12.01
C TYR A 79 45.07 -19.62 10.48
N PRO A 80 45.81 -20.61 9.95
CA PRO A 80 45.96 -20.80 8.51
C PRO A 80 44.65 -21.14 7.79
N ALA A 81 43.68 -21.76 8.49
CA ALA A 81 42.34 -22.01 7.94
C ALA A 81 41.59 -20.71 7.60
N ILE A 82 41.75 -19.65 8.40
CA ILE A 82 41.11 -18.35 8.17
C ILE A 82 41.78 -17.63 6.99
N ALA A 83 43.10 -17.80 6.84
CA ALA A 83 43.87 -17.26 5.73
C ALA A 83 43.39 -17.76 4.36
N ALA A 84 42.95 -19.02 4.28
CA ALA A 84 42.46 -19.61 3.03
C ALA A 84 41.06 -19.10 2.60
N VAL A 85 40.21 -18.70 3.56
CA VAL A 85 38.85 -18.19 3.29
C VAL A 85 38.86 -16.72 2.88
N TRP A 86 39.86 -15.95 3.33
CA TRP A 86 39.92 -14.50 3.14
C TRP A 86 39.90 -14.05 1.67
N PRO A 87 40.67 -14.66 0.74
CA PRO A 87 40.65 -14.27 -0.67
C PRO A 87 39.29 -14.49 -1.34
N TRP A 88 38.57 -15.55 -0.95
CA TRP A 88 37.22 -15.83 -1.45
C TRP A 88 36.24 -14.75 -0.98
N LEU A 89 36.28 -14.37 0.30
CA LEU A 89 35.42 -13.32 0.86
C LEU A 89 35.70 -11.96 0.19
N ALA A 90 36.98 -11.62 0.01
CA ALA A 90 37.40 -10.41 -0.70
C ALA A 90 36.91 -10.41 -2.17
N GLY A 91 37.06 -11.55 -2.87
CA GLY A 91 36.59 -11.72 -4.24
C GLY A 91 35.07 -11.53 -4.37
N VAL A 92 34.28 -12.18 -3.50
CA VAL A 92 32.81 -12.01 -3.47
C VAL A 92 32.43 -10.56 -3.18
N THR A 93 33.11 -9.92 -2.23
CA THR A 93 32.83 -8.53 -1.87
C THR A 93 33.11 -7.57 -3.03
N ALA A 94 34.23 -7.76 -3.74
CA ALA A 94 34.55 -6.97 -4.91
C ALA A 94 33.50 -7.14 -6.02
N LEU A 95 33.04 -8.38 -6.27
CA LEU A 95 31.97 -8.65 -7.23
C LEU A 95 30.65 -7.96 -6.80
N LEU A 96 30.28 -8.03 -5.53
CA LEU A 96 29.08 -7.35 -5.01
C LEU A 96 29.18 -5.83 -5.14
N ALA A 97 30.35 -5.24 -4.87
CA ALA A 97 30.58 -3.80 -5.00
C ALA A 97 30.42 -3.33 -6.45
N ILE A 98 30.90 -4.12 -7.42
CA ILE A 98 30.72 -3.85 -8.85
C ILE A 98 29.27 -4.08 -9.29
N ALA A 99 28.61 -5.12 -8.77
CA ALA A 99 27.25 -5.48 -9.15
C ALA A 99 26.18 -4.54 -8.58
N LYS A 100 26.40 -3.95 -7.38
CA LYS A 100 25.42 -3.07 -6.71
C LYS A 100 24.90 -1.93 -7.61
N PRO A 101 25.74 -1.12 -8.31
CA PRO A 101 25.25 -0.08 -9.21
C PRO A 101 24.49 -0.65 -10.42
N LEU A 102 24.86 -1.84 -10.92
CA LEU A 102 24.19 -2.47 -12.07
C LEU A 102 22.76 -2.92 -11.75
N VAL A 103 22.51 -3.38 -10.52
CA VAL A 103 21.15 -3.81 -10.09
C VAL A 103 20.27 -2.62 -9.69
N ALA A 104 20.86 -1.44 -9.49
CA ALA A 104 20.19 -0.19 -9.12
C ALA A 104 19.22 -0.37 -7.93
N ILE A 105 19.66 -1.08 -6.88
CA ILE A 105 18.84 -1.44 -5.72
C ILE A 105 18.21 -0.19 -5.06
N ASP A 106 18.99 0.89 -4.93
CA ASP A 106 18.51 2.15 -4.35
C ASP A 106 17.36 2.76 -5.17
N ARG A 107 17.42 2.65 -6.50
CA ARG A 107 16.34 3.12 -7.39
C ARG A 107 15.08 2.29 -7.17
N LYS A 108 15.22 0.96 -7.08
CA LYS A 108 14.08 0.05 -6.83
C LYS A 108 13.45 0.27 -5.46
N LEU A 109 14.26 0.50 -4.43
CA LEU A 109 13.78 0.80 -3.09
C LEU A 109 13.02 2.13 -3.05
N ARG A 110 13.59 3.19 -3.64
CA ARG A 110 12.91 4.50 -3.75
C ARG A 110 11.60 4.39 -4.52
N HIS A 111 11.61 3.71 -5.67
CA HIS A 111 10.40 3.48 -6.46
C HIS A 111 9.32 2.76 -5.65
N ALA A 112 9.65 1.64 -5.01
CA ALA A 112 8.70 0.89 -4.19
C ALA A 112 8.16 1.73 -3.02
N SER A 113 9.02 2.50 -2.35
CA SER A 113 8.59 3.38 -1.26
C SER A 113 7.68 4.52 -1.74
N GLN A 114 7.96 5.10 -2.91
CA GLN A 114 7.14 6.15 -3.50
C GLN A 114 5.76 5.61 -3.89
N GLN A 115 5.72 4.48 -4.60
CA GLN A 115 4.48 3.83 -4.99
C GLN A 115 3.65 3.43 -3.77
N GLN A 116 4.26 2.80 -2.76
CA GLN A 116 3.57 2.47 -1.51
C GLN A 116 2.93 3.71 -0.87
N GLN A 117 3.64 4.83 -0.82
CA GLN A 117 3.12 6.06 -0.23
C GLN A 117 1.97 6.64 -1.06
N THR A 118 2.05 6.60 -2.39
CA THR A 118 0.98 7.02 -3.30
C THR A 118 -0.29 6.21 -3.06
N TYR A 119 -0.20 4.89 -3.07
CA TYR A 119 -1.35 4.01 -2.86
C TYR A 119 -1.93 4.13 -1.45
N ARG A 120 -1.10 4.31 -0.40
CA ARG A 120 -1.57 4.59 0.96
C ARG A 120 -2.38 5.89 1.02
N ARG A 121 -1.94 6.95 0.34
CA ARG A 121 -2.68 8.23 0.27
C ARG A 121 -3.99 8.06 -0.48
N LEU A 122 -4.00 7.31 -1.58
CA LEU A 122 -5.22 7.01 -2.34
C LEU A 122 -6.24 6.25 -1.50
N LEU A 123 -5.81 5.22 -0.76
CA LEU A 123 -6.66 4.49 0.17
C LEU A 123 -7.35 5.42 1.16
N GLY A 124 -6.56 6.24 1.89
CA GLY A 124 -7.15 7.19 2.83
C GLY A 124 -8.04 8.24 2.15
N THR A 125 -7.77 8.61 0.90
CA THR A 125 -8.63 9.51 0.13
C THR A 125 -9.99 8.87 -0.16
N PHE A 126 -10.02 7.59 -0.55
CA PHE A 126 -11.27 6.86 -0.79
C PHE A 126 -12.03 6.61 0.51
N GLU A 127 -11.37 6.21 1.59
CA GLU A 127 -12.00 5.99 2.90
C GLU A 127 -12.64 7.28 3.44
N ASN A 128 -11.91 8.40 3.39
CA ASN A 128 -12.44 9.69 3.80
C ASN A 128 -13.62 10.12 2.92
N LEU A 129 -13.55 9.88 1.61
CA LEU A 129 -14.65 10.21 0.70
C LEU A 129 -15.90 9.36 0.99
N ALA A 130 -15.75 8.07 1.27
CA ALA A 130 -16.85 7.22 1.69
C ALA A 130 -17.49 7.71 3.00
N PHE A 131 -16.66 8.08 3.97
CA PHE A 131 -17.13 8.65 5.23
C PHE A 131 -17.87 9.98 5.04
N ASP A 132 -17.34 10.88 4.21
CA ASP A 132 -17.98 12.17 3.90
C ASP A 132 -19.35 11.98 3.22
N VAL A 133 -19.45 11.03 2.28
CA VAL A 133 -20.72 10.66 1.63
C VAL A 133 -21.72 10.09 2.65
N GLN A 134 -21.26 9.22 3.54
CA GLN A 134 -22.09 8.64 4.59
C GLN A 134 -22.60 9.72 5.55
N GLN A 135 -21.75 10.66 5.96
CA GLN A 135 -22.10 11.75 6.85
C GLN A 135 -23.09 12.73 6.20
N ALA A 136 -22.91 13.01 4.91
CA ALA A 136 -23.80 13.91 4.17
C ALA A 136 -25.18 13.30 3.90
N GLY A 137 -25.30 11.96 3.92
CA GLY A 137 -26.54 11.27 3.55
C GLY A 137 -26.91 11.42 2.07
N THR A 138 -26.03 11.96 1.24
CA THR A 138 -26.27 12.15 -0.19
C THR A 138 -24.96 12.31 -0.96
N LEU A 139 -24.98 11.99 -2.25
CA LEU A 139 -23.81 12.08 -3.11
C LEU A 139 -23.80 13.42 -3.86
N THR A 140 -23.01 14.37 -3.36
CA THR A 140 -22.92 15.73 -3.92
C THR A 140 -22.03 15.78 -5.17
N ALA A 141 -22.14 16.87 -5.95
CA ALA A 141 -21.23 17.13 -7.06
C ALA A 141 -19.76 17.23 -6.63
N GLU A 142 -19.50 17.74 -5.42
CA GLU A 142 -18.17 17.79 -4.84
C GLU A 142 -17.60 16.39 -4.60
N HIS A 143 -18.40 15.47 -4.06
CA HIS A 143 -17.97 14.07 -3.85
C HIS A 143 -17.58 13.40 -5.17
N ARG A 144 -18.38 13.60 -6.22
CA ARG A 144 -18.07 13.06 -7.57
C ARG A 144 -16.78 13.63 -8.13
N GLN A 145 -16.55 14.94 -7.96
CA GLN A 145 -15.34 15.58 -8.44
C GLN A 145 -14.09 15.09 -7.68
N ARG A 146 -14.20 14.90 -6.36
CA ARG A 146 -13.12 14.31 -5.54
C ARG A 146 -12.83 12.87 -5.96
N PHE A 147 -13.87 12.08 -6.20
CA PHE A 147 -13.73 10.71 -6.71
C PHE A 147 -12.99 10.67 -8.05
N GLN A 148 -13.41 11.49 -9.01
CA GLN A 148 -12.77 11.57 -10.33
C GLN A 148 -11.29 11.95 -10.22
N ARG A 149 -10.96 12.98 -9.41
CA ARG A 149 -9.57 13.36 -9.14
C ARG A 149 -8.74 12.23 -8.55
N ALA A 150 -9.27 11.51 -7.56
CA ALA A 150 -8.59 10.37 -6.96
C ALA A 150 -8.38 9.22 -7.96
N ARG A 151 -9.37 8.97 -8.82
CA ARG A 151 -9.30 7.97 -9.89
C ARG A 151 -8.27 8.34 -10.96
N ASP A 152 -8.15 9.60 -11.33
CA ASP A 152 -7.12 10.05 -12.27
C ASP A 152 -5.71 9.85 -11.70
N ILE A 153 -5.50 10.14 -10.41
CA ILE A 153 -4.23 9.87 -9.73
C ILE A 153 -3.95 8.36 -9.68
N LEU A 154 -4.96 7.54 -9.40
CA LEU A 154 -4.82 6.09 -9.43
C LEU A 154 -4.37 5.58 -10.80
N ARG A 155 -5.02 6.04 -11.87
CA ARG A 155 -4.64 5.70 -13.24
C ARG A 155 -3.21 6.14 -13.57
N GLN A 156 -2.82 7.35 -13.19
CA GLN A 156 -1.44 7.82 -13.40
C GLN A 156 -0.43 6.96 -12.63
N ALA A 157 -0.76 6.52 -11.41
CA ALA A 157 0.10 5.63 -10.64
C ALA A 157 0.25 4.24 -11.29
N GLU A 158 -0.82 3.74 -11.90
CA GLU A 158 -0.82 2.48 -12.68
C GLU A 158 -0.03 2.63 -14.00
N GLU A 159 -0.12 3.76 -14.69
CA GLU A 159 0.63 4.05 -15.92
C GLU A 159 2.14 4.19 -15.65
N LEU A 160 2.53 4.74 -14.50
CA LEU A 160 3.92 4.87 -14.07
C LEU A 160 4.48 3.55 -13.49
N ASP A 161 3.67 2.51 -13.40
CA ASP A 161 4.12 1.19 -12.95
C ASP A 161 4.80 0.43 -14.10
N ASP A 162 6.11 0.63 -14.24
CA ASP A 162 6.96 -0.09 -15.21
C ASP A 162 7.13 -1.59 -14.88
N GLY A 163 6.57 -2.06 -13.75
CA GLY A 163 6.73 -3.43 -13.26
C GLY A 163 5.51 -4.28 -13.50
N ALA A 164 5.64 -5.35 -14.30
CA ALA A 164 4.64 -6.42 -14.30
C ALA A 164 4.49 -6.96 -12.87
N ILE A 165 3.36 -6.66 -12.22
CA ILE A 165 3.03 -7.17 -10.89
C ILE A 165 3.11 -8.70 -10.96
N LYS A 166 3.96 -9.29 -10.11
CA LYS A 166 4.14 -10.74 -10.09
C LYS A 166 2.88 -11.39 -9.52
N THR A 167 2.09 -12.01 -10.40
CA THR A 167 0.81 -12.66 -10.08
C THR A 167 0.90 -13.68 -8.93
N SER A 168 2.04 -14.36 -8.77
CA SER A 168 2.26 -15.32 -7.67
C SER A 168 2.26 -14.68 -6.28
N LYS A 169 2.61 -13.38 -6.17
CA LYS A 169 2.56 -12.64 -4.91
C LYS A 169 1.19 -12.03 -4.64
N LEU A 170 0.29 -11.98 -5.63
CA LEU A 170 -1.00 -11.29 -5.49
C LEU A 170 -1.99 -12.08 -4.64
N GLN A 171 -2.11 -13.39 -4.84
CA GLN A 171 -3.07 -14.22 -4.11
C GLN A 171 -3.02 -14.08 -2.57
N PRO A 172 -1.86 -14.18 -1.89
CA PRO A 172 -1.81 -13.99 -0.44
C PRO A 172 -2.15 -12.56 -0.02
N LEU A 173 -1.81 -11.57 -0.84
CA LEU A 173 -2.11 -10.17 -0.59
C LEU A 173 -3.60 -9.87 -0.77
N GLU A 174 -4.24 -10.41 -1.81
CA GLU A 174 -5.69 -10.31 -2.03
C GLU A 174 -6.47 -10.94 -0.87
N ALA A 175 -6.03 -12.11 -0.39
CA ALA A 175 -6.63 -12.75 0.78
C ALA A 175 -6.50 -11.85 2.03
N ARG A 176 -5.36 -11.19 2.19
CA ARG A 176 -5.13 -10.22 3.28
C ARG A 176 -6.02 -8.99 3.14
N VAL A 177 -6.13 -8.40 1.95
CA VAL A 177 -7.03 -7.26 1.68
C VAL A 177 -8.48 -7.65 1.98
N ARG A 178 -8.92 -8.83 1.54
CA ARG A 178 -10.29 -9.31 1.81
C ARG A 178 -10.56 -9.49 3.31
N LYS A 179 -9.54 -9.85 4.09
CA LYS A 179 -9.63 -9.96 5.55
C LYS A 179 -9.64 -8.58 6.23
N GLU A 180 -8.85 -7.63 5.73
CA GLU A 180 -8.75 -6.27 6.27
C GLU A 180 -9.97 -5.41 5.90
N MET A 181 -10.51 -5.59 4.70
CA MET A 181 -11.65 -4.85 4.13
C MET A 181 -12.72 -5.82 3.62
N PRO A 182 -13.48 -6.48 4.52
CA PRO A 182 -14.47 -7.46 4.12
C PRO A 182 -15.72 -6.74 3.59
N ALA A 183 -16.30 -7.27 2.50
CA ALA A 183 -17.34 -6.59 1.73
C ALA A 183 -18.64 -6.35 2.52
N ASP A 184 -18.91 -7.17 3.53
CA ASP A 184 -20.05 -7.08 4.44
C ASP A 184 -19.97 -5.89 5.42
N ARG A 185 -18.77 -5.35 5.66
CA ARG A 185 -18.57 -4.19 6.54
C ARG A 185 -18.49 -2.87 5.78
N LEU A 186 -18.42 -2.91 4.46
CA LEU A 186 -18.35 -1.71 3.65
C LEU A 186 -19.75 -1.11 3.57
N TRP A 187 -19.87 0.14 4.02
CA TRP A 187 -21.12 0.85 3.90
C TRP A 187 -21.38 1.16 2.41
N VAL A 188 -22.56 0.79 1.93
CA VAL A 188 -23.06 1.10 0.60
C VAL A 188 -24.51 1.56 0.76
N PRO A 189 -24.92 2.67 0.12
CA PRO A 189 -26.29 3.11 0.22
C PRO A 189 -27.26 2.12 -0.44
N GLU A 190 -28.40 1.87 0.20
CA GLU A 190 -29.49 1.14 -0.42
C GLU A 190 -30.09 1.99 -1.56
N ALA A 191 -30.12 1.43 -2.77
CA ALA A 191 -30.77 2.08 -3.89
C ALA A 191 -32.29 2.14 -3.65
N ARG A 192 -32.94 3.25 -4.03
CA ARG A 192 -34.39 3.37 -3.94
C ARG A 192 -35.07 2.26 -4.76
N ALA A 193 -35.98 1.52 -4.13
CA ALA A 193 -36.70 0.38 -4.74
C ALA A 193 -37.47 0.71 -6.04
N GLY A 194 -37.73 1.99 -6.32
CA GLY A 194 -38.39 2.45 -7.55
C GLY A 194 -37.48 2.52 -8.78
N ASP A 195 -36.16 2.59 -8.61
CA ASP A 195 -35.21 2.71 -9.73
C ASP A 195 -34.76 1.34 -10.26
N ALA A 196 -34.91 0.26 -9.47
CA ALA A 196 -34.49 -1.11 -9.82
C ALA A 196 -35.40 -1.83 -10.83
N LEU A 197 -36.50 -1.21 -11.26
CA LEU A 197 -37.53 -1.80 -12.12
C LEU A 197 -37.72 -1.07 -13.46
N ALA A 198 -36.82 -0.16 -13.83
CA ALA A 198 -36.81 0.55 -15.11
C ALA A 198 -35.63 0.09 -15.99
#